data_AF-J9ECI2-F1
#
_entry.id   AF-J9ECI2-F1
#
_cell.length_a   1.000
_cell.length_b   1.000
_cell.length_c   1.000
_cell.angle_alpha   90.00
_cell.angle_beta   90.00
_cell.angle_gamma   90.00
#
_symmetry.space_group_name_H-M   'P 1'
#
loop_
_entity.id
_entity.type
_entity.pdbx_description
1 polymer ?
#
loop_
_entity_poly.entity_id
_entity_poly.type
_entity_poly.pdbx_seq_one_letter_code
_entity_poly.pdbx_strand_id
1 'polypeptide(L)'
;RVVDGLSYNRIVEKIVSTNNESENYMLRNFLDSSASQLTTQGIAELLSNLNDGEIAVLFRNNHFQTLAKQKDALYVLVTDMGFLGESAVVWETLDCVDGNSTFVNSVFSTSYKSSILANESAEHINETGTSAEEHYVQHERVRVLPSSTQAIRPSKNYNVRLF
;
A
#
# COMPACT_ATOMS: atom_id res chain seq x y z
N ARG A 1 12.32 19.08 -24.99
CA ARG A 1 12.27 17.60 -25.08
C ARG A 1 11.05 17.20 -25.93
N VAL A 2 11.02 16.05 -26.58
CA VAL A 2 9.95 15.69 -27.56
C VAL A 2 8.55 15.56 -26.94
N VAL A 3 8.48 15.18 -25.66
CA VAL A 3 7.24 14.98 -24.88
C VAL A 3 6.82 16.20 -24.04
N ASP A 4 7.63 17.25 -24.03
CA ASP A 4 7.47 18.37 -23.10
C ASP A 4 6.19 19.16 -23.36
N GLY A 5 5.42 19.45 -22.29
CA GLY A 5 4.14 20.15 -22.37
C GLY A 5 2.98 19.37 -23.00
N LEU A 6 3.15 18.08 -23.30
CA LEU A 6 2.10 17.24 -23.88
C LEU A 6 1.51 16.30 -22.82
N SER A 7 0.17 16.22 -22.77
CA SER A 7 -0.52 15.17 -22.00
C SER A 7 -0.44 13.82 -22.73
N TYR A 8 -0.74 12.73 -22.01
CA TYR A 8 -0.79 11.38 -22.60
C TYR A 8 -1.62 11.32 -23.89
N ASN A 9 -2.85 11.84 -23.87
CA ASN A 9 -3.72 11.83 -25.05
C ASN A 9 -3.10 12.60 -26.23
N ARG A 10 -2.45 13.73 -25.96
CA ARG A 10 -1.75 14.50 -27.00
C ARG A 10 -0.56 13.76 -27.56
N ILE A 11 0.17 13.02 -26.74
CA ILE A 11 1.27 12.16 -27.20
C ILE A 11 0.73 11.07 -28.13
N VAL A 12 -0.34 10.37 -27.74
CA VAL A 12 -0.95 9.31 -28.56
C VAL A 12 -1.48 9.86 -29.89
N GLU A 13 -2.20 10.97 -29.87
CA GLU A 13 -2.66 11.67 -31.09
C GLU A 13 -1.48 12.03 -32.01
N LYS A 14 -0.39 12.53 -31.43
CA LYS A 14 0.82 12.94 -32.16
C LYS A 14 1.53 11.75 -32.79
N ILE A 15 1.61 10.61 -32.11
CA ILE A 15 2.17 9.37 -32.66
C ILE A 15 1.39 8.90 -33.92
N VAL A 16 0.08 9.10 -33.95
CA VAL A 16 -0.75 8.68 -35.09
C VAL A 16 -0.65 9.66 -36.26
N SER A 17 -0.47 10.95 -35.97
CA SER A 17 -0.56 12.04 -36.96
C SER A 17 0.79 12.54 -37.50
N THR A 18 1.91 12.30 -36.81
CA THR A 18 3.22 12.83 -37.22
C THR A 18 3.80 12.06 -38.41
N ASN A 19 4.31 12.79 -39.40
CA ASN A 19 5.09 12.23 -40.51
C ASN A 19 6.60 12.20 -40.23
N ASN A 20 7.04 12.70 -39.07
CA ASN A 20 8.44 12.68 -38.67
C ASN A 20 8.77 11.35 -37.97
N GLU A 21 9.44 10.45 -38.68
CA GLU A 21 9.78 9.10 -38.18
C GLU A 21 10.64 9.13 -36.91
N SER A 22 11.61 10.05 -36.84
CA SER A 22 12.50 10.17 -35.66
C SER A 22 11.72 10.61 -34.43
N GLU A 23 10.82 11.58 -34.59
CA GLU A 23 9.92 12.02 -33.52
C GLU A 23 8.98 10.90 -33.08
N ASN A 24 8.38 10.20 -34.05
CA ASN A 24 7.49 9.06 -33.80
C ASN A 24 8.18 7.98 -32.95
N TYR A 25 9.40 7.62 -33.36
CA TYR A 25 10.24 6.65 -32.65
C TYR A 25 10.51 7.09 -31.21
N MET A 26 10.92 8.35 -30.99
CA MET A 26 11.18 8.86 -29.64
C MET A 26 9.94 8.86 -28.75
N LEU A 27 8.78 9.21 -29.29
CA LEU A 27 7.51 9.19 -28.54
C LEU A 27 7.10 7.77 -28.16
N ARG A 28 7.19 6.81 -29.09
CA ARG A 28 6.90 5.40 -28.81
C ARG A 28 7.86 4.82 -27.78
N ASN A 29 9.15 5.05 -27.96
CA ASN A 29 10.17 4.58 -27.02
C ASN A 29 9.95 5.15 -25.61
N PHE A 30 9.51 6.41 -25.49
CA PHE A 30 9.13 6.97 -24.20
C PHE A 30 7.96 6.21 -23.56
N LEU A 31 6.86 5.95 -24.29
CA LEU A 31 5.72 5.19 -23.76
C LEU A 31 6.11 3.77 -23.39
N ASP A 32 6.91 3.09 -24.23
CA ASP A 32 7.35 1.71 -23.98
C ASP A 32 8.27 1.62 -22.74
N SER A 33 9.22 2.55 -22.61
CA SER A 33 10.14 2.60 -21.46
C SER A 33 9.47 3.06 -20.15
N SER A 34 8.27 3.64 -20.22
CA SER A 34 7.50 4.09 -19.05
C SER A 34 6.15 3.37 -18.90
N ALA A 35 6.02 2.16 -19.46
CA ALA A 35 4.77 1.41 -19.49
C ALA A 35 4.18 1.11 -18.10
N SER A 36 5.00 1.08 -17.04
CA SER A 36 4.56 0.92 -15.64
C SER A 36 3.96 2.19 -15.02
N GLN A 37 3.86 3.27 -15.81
CA GLN A 37 3.36 4.59 -15.42
C GLN A 37 4.05 5.18 -14.18
N LEU A 38 5.30 4.77 -13.94
CA LEU A 38 6.14 5.29 -12.86
C LEU A 38 7.59 5.31 -13.33
N THR A 39 8.28 6.43 -13.10
CA THR A 39 9.69 6.60 -13.44
C THR A 39 10.49 6.92 -12.19
N THR A 40 11.80 6.63 -12.19
CA THR A 40 12.70 6.99 -11.08
C THR A 40 12.67 8.49 -10.80
N GLN A 41 12.62 9.32 -11.86
CA GLN A 41 12.48 10.76 -11.70
C GLN A 41 11.12 11.14 -11.09
N GLY A 42 10.03 10.49 -11.51
CA GLY A 42 8.70 10.69 -10.90
C GLY A 42 8.68 10.37 -9.41
N ILE A 43 9.35 9.30 -8.96
CA ILE A 43 9.50 8.97 -7.53
C ILE A 43 10.26 10.09 -6.79
N ALA A 44 11.37 10.58 -7.35
CA ALA A 44 12.14 11.68 -6.76
C ALA A 44 11.33 12.99 -6.69
N GLU A 45 10.51 13.27 -7.70
CA GLU A 45 9.61 14.42 -7.70
C GLU A 45 8.49 14.28 -6.67
N LEU A 46 7.89 13.09 -6.51
CA LEU A 46 6.92 12.83 -5.45
C LEU A 46 7.54 13.04 -4.05
N LEU A 47 8.76 12.52 -3.82
CA LEU A 47 9.50 12.70 -2.57
C LEU A 47 9.78 14.17 -2.24
N SER A 48 10.13 14.97 -3.25
CA SER A 48 10.49 16.38 -3.06
C SER A 48 9.27 17.30 -2.92
N ASN A 49 8.13 16.96 -3.54
CA ASN A 49 6.94 17.79 -3.52
C ASN A 49 5.94 17.46 -2.41
N LEU A 50 5.96 16.25 -1.85
CA LEU A 50 5.14 15.88 -0.70
C LEU A 50 5.84 16.26 0.61
N ASN A 51 5.05 16.78 1.55
CA ASN A 51 5.52 17.03 2.92
C ASN A 51 5.52 15.74 3.72
N ASP A 52 6.40 15.63 4.71
CA ASP A 52 6.36 14.53 5.67
C ASP A 52 5.03 14.52 6.44
N GLY A 53 4.39 13.35 6.53
CA GLY A 53 3.05 13.16 7.08
C GLY A 53 1.91 13.48 6.11
N GLU A 54 2.20 13.87 4.87
CA GLU A 54 1.18 14.16 3.85
C GLU A 54 0.62 12.88 3.23
N ILE A 55 -0.70 12.90 2.98
CA ILE A 55 -1.43 11.86 2.24
C ILE A 55 -1.88 12.44 0.91
N ALA A 56 -1.70 11.68 -0.16
CA ALA A 56 -2.10 12.01 -1.51
C ALA A 56 -2.79 10.82 -2.21
N VAL A 57 -3.39 11.08 -3.36
CA VAL A 57 -3.88 10.04 -4.27
C VAL A 57 -2.87 9.87 -5.39
N LEU A 58 -2.37 8.64 -5.58
CA LEU A 58 -1.47 8.28 -6.68
C LEU A 58 -2.26 7.55 -7.77
N PHE A 59 -2.20 8.04 -9.00
CA PHE A 59 -2.65 7.31 -10.17
C PHE A 59 -1.48 6.58 -10.82
N ARG A 60 -1.55 5.24 -10.90
CA ARG A 60 -0.54 4.39 -11.54
C ARG A 60 -1.19 3.14 -12.08
N ASN A 61 -0.84 2.75 -13.31
CA ASN A 61 -1.34 1.55 -13.98
C ASN A 61 -2.87 1.44 -13.97
N ASN A 62 -3.55 2.55 -14.29
CA ASN A 62 -5.01 2.65 -14.28
C ASN A 62 -5.66 2.39 -12.90
N HIS A 63 -4.91 2.48 -11.81
CA HIS A 63 -5.38 2.29 -10.45
C HIS A 63 -5.10 3.52 -9.59
N PHE A 64 -6.04 3.86 -8.70
CA PHE A 64 -5.86 4.91 -7.70
C PHE A 64 -5.42 4.28 -6.38
N GLN A 65 -4.32 4.76 -5.83
CA GLN A 65 -3.75 4.29 -4.57
C GLN A 65 -3.67 5.43 -3.56
N THR A 66 -3.77 5.11 -2.28
CA THR A 66 -3.46 6.06 -1.22
C THR A 66 -1.96 6.10 -1.02
N LEU A 67 -1.34 7.25 -1.27
CA LEU A 67 0.08 7.51 -1.10
C LEU A 67 0.31 8.27 0.21
N ALA A 68 1.34 7.91 0.95
CA ALA A 68 1.79 8.61 2.14
C ALA A 68 3.28 8.90 2.04
N LYS A 69 3.72 10.07 2.52
CA LYS A 69 5.13 10.34 2.80
C LYS A 69 5.37 10.32 4.30
N GLN A 70 6.37 9.57 4.76
CA GLN A 70 6.76 9.53 6.17
C GLN A 70 8.27 9.37 6.30
N LYS A 71 8.94 10.27 7.04
CA LYS A 71 10.39 10.24 7.28
C LYS A 71 11.20 10.13 5.98
N ASP A 72 10.84 10.94 4.98
CA ASP A 72 11.45 10.95 3.65
C ASP A 72 11.37 9.62 2.87
N ALA A 73 10.37 8.78 3.17
CA ALA A 73 10.02 7.60 2.39
C ALA A 73 8.56 7.65 1.92
N LEU A 74 8.30 7.10 0.73
CA LEU A 74 6.97 6.98 0.16
C LEU A 74 6.39 5.59 0.41
N TYR A 75 5.09 5.56 0.67
CA TYR A 75 4.35 4.36 0.97
C TYR A 75 2.99 4.35 0.26
N VAL A 76 2.58 3.19 -0.25
CA VAL A 76 1.21 2.97 -0.74
C VAL A 76 0.43 2.09 0.22
N LEU A 77 -0.85 2.41 0.43
CA LEU A 77 -1.71 1.64 1.32
C LEU A 77 -2.02 0.27 0.71
N VAL A 78 -1.82 -0.80 1.47
CA VAL A 78 -2.19 -2.15 1.06
C VAL A 78 -3.70 -2.32 1.23
N THR A 79 -4.40 -2.61 0.13
CA THR A 79 -5.87 -2.77 0.12
C THR A 79 -6.33 -4.13 -0.40
N ASP A 80 -5.40 -5.00 -0.79
CA ASP A 80 -5.74 -6.33 -1.30
C ASP A 80 -6.32 -7.21 -0.18
N MET A 81 -7.44 -7.87 -0.49
CA MET A 81 -8.16 -8.75 0.43
C MET A 81 -7.32 -9.94 0.92
N GLY A 82 -6.28 -10.34 0.18
CA GLY A 82 -5.33 -11.37 0.58
C GLY A 82 -4.60 -11.07 1.89
N PHE A 83 -4.52 -9.79 2.29
CA PHE A 83 -3.90 -9.36 3.55
C PHE A 83 -4.89 -9.12 4.69
N LEU A 84 -6.16 -9.50 4.54
CA LEU A 84 -7.21 -9.23 5.55
C LEU A 84 -6.86 -9.78 6.95
N GLY A 85 -6.13 -10.89 7.04
CA GLY A 85 -5.67 -11.48 8.32
C GLY A 85 -4.33 -10.93 8.84
N GLU A 86 -3.59 -10.20 8.00
CA GLU A 86 -2.22 -9.79 8.27
C GLU A 86 -2.18 -8.38 8.86
N SER A 87 -2.52 -8.26 10.15
CA SER A 87 -2.60 -6.96 10.85
C SER A 87 -1.31 -6.13 10.84
N ALA A 88 -0.17 -6.76 10.56
CA ALA A 88 1.12 -6.11 10.46
C ALA A 88 1.46 -5.62 9.04
N VAL A 89 0.62 -5.90 8.04
CA VAL A 89 0.73 -5.42 6.66
C VAL A 89 -0.29 -4.32 6.44
N VAL A 90 0.18 -3.07 6.41
CA VAL A 90 -0.68 -1.89 6.22
C VAL A 90 -0.20 -1.05 5.06
N TRP A 91 1.11 -0.86 4.95
CA TRP A 91 1.73 -0.04 3.92
C TRP A 91 2.79 -0.84 3.17
N GLU A 92 3.07 -0.45 1.95
CA GLU A 92 4.10 -1.01 1.08
C GLU A 92 5.02 0.14 0.61
N THR A 93 6.34 -0.08 0.59
CA THR A 93 7.28 0.95 0.13
C THR A 93 7.12 1.26 -1.36
N LEU A 94 7.30 2.54 -1.72
CA LEU A 94 7.35 3.01 -3.11
C LEU A 94 8.69 3.71 -3.38
N ASP A 95 9.76 2.92 -3.49
CA ASP A 95 11.14 3.38 -3.66
C ASP A 95 11.77 2.96 -5.00
N CYS A 96 11.11 2.08 -5.75
CA CYS A 96 11.57 1.59 -7.05
C CYS A 96 10.44 1.48 -8.09
N VAL A 97 10.84 1.37 -9.36
CA VAL A 97 9.91 1.22 -10.50
C VAL A 97 9.58 -0.24 -10.83
N ASP A 98 10.45 -1.17 -10.42
CA ASP A 98 10.38 -2.60 -10.75
C ASP A 98 9.39 -3.38 -9.88
N GLY A 99 8.85 -2.76 -8.83
CA GLY A 99 7.88 -3.36 -7.92
C GLY A 99 8.49 -4.17 -6.79
N ASN A 100 9.82 -4.13 -6.60
CA ASN A 100 10.45 -4.70 -5.42
C ASN A 100 10.17 -3.84 -4.18
N SER A 101 9.25 -4.27 -3.33
CA SER A 101 8.78 -3.48 -2.20
C SER A 101 8.91 -4.23 -0.87
N THR A 102 8.76 -3.49 0.23
CA THR A 102 8.69 -4.05 1.58
C THR A 102 7.39 -3.64 2.26
N PHE A 103 6.70 -4.61 2.85
CA PHE A 103 5.54 -4.34 3.69
C PHE A 103 5.92 -3.85 5.09
N VAL A 104 5.17 -2.87 5.58
CA VAL A 104 5.33 -2.30 6.92
C VAL A 104 3.97 -2.14 7.61
N ASN A 105 4.02 -2.08 8.94
CA ASN A 105 2.82 -1.93 9.77
C ASN A 105 2.31 -0.48 9.80
N SER A 106 1.25 -0.23 10.58
CA SER A 106 0.60 1.08 10.71
C SER A 106 1.50 2.21 11.20
N VAL A 107 2.66 1.91 11.79
CA VAL A 107 3.64 2.89 12.26
C VAL A 107 4.88 2.95 11.38
N PHE A 108 4.78 2.45 10.14
CA PHE A 108 5.85 2.46 9.13
C PHE A 108 7.11 1.70 9.57
N SER A 109 6.91 0.58 10.28
CA SER A 109 8.00 -0.28 10.77
C SER A 109 7.86 -1.70 10.23
N THR A 110 9.00 -2.31 9.92
CA THR A 110 9.14 -3.74 9.60
C THR A 110 9.16 -4.62 10.85
N SER A 111 9.20 -4.02 12.05
CA SER A 111 9.28 -4.76 13.31
C SER A 111 7.91 -5.38 13.63
N TYR A 112 7.78 -6.67 13.38
CA TYR A 112 6.72 -7.48 13.96
C TYR A 112 7.04 -7.60 15.46
N LYS A 113 6.39 -6.79 16.30
CA LYS A 113 6.33 -7.13 17.73
C LYS A 113 5.44 -8.35 17.83
N SER A 114 6.03 -9.53 17.78
CA SER A 114 5.39 -10.78 18.16
C SER A 114 4.96 -10.62 19.62
N SER A 115 3.69 -10.30 19.86
CA SER A 115 3.12 -10.15 21.20
C SER A 115 3.03 -11.48 21.97
N ILE A 116 3.70 -12.54 21.51
CA ILE A 116 3.70 -13.87 22.14
C ILE A 116 4.91 -14.08 23.06
N LEU A 117 6.00 -13.32 22.96
CA LEU A 117 7.20 -13.57 23.79
C LEU A 117 7.30 -12.76 25.09
N ALA A 118 6.31 -11.91 25.41
CA ALA A 118 6.36 -11.07 26.60
C ALA A 118 5.59 -11.62 27.82
N ASN A 119 4.94 -12.78 27.70
CA ASN A 119 4.05 -13.30 28.75
C ASN A 119 4.58 -14.55 29.49
N GLU A 120 5.78 -15.07 29.15
CA GLU A 120 6.31 -16.31 29.73
C GLU A 120 7.39 -16.12 30.83
N SER A 121 7.56 -14.91 31.36
CA SER A 121 8.59 -14.66 32.40
C SER A 121 8.04 -14.23 33.77
N ALA A 122 6.75 -14.42 34.03
CA ALA A 122 6.15 -14.01 35.30
C ALA A 122 5.06 -14.95 35.83
N GLU A 123 5.30 -16.27 35.92
CA GLU A 123 4.55 -17.12 36.86
C GLU A 123 5.51 -18.05 37.62
N HIS A 124 5.85 -17.62 38.83
CA HIS A 124 6.60 -18.40 39.81
C HIS A 124 5.64 -19.29 40.59
N ILE A 125 5.93 -20.59 40.51
CA ILE A 125 5.37 -21.76 41.17
C ILE A 125 4.78 -21.50 42.57
N ASN A 126 3.50 -21.87 42.76
CA ASN A 126 2.94 -22.32 44.03
C ASN A 126 2.31 -23.70 43.83
N GLU A 127 2.88 -24.72 44.46
CA GLU A 127 2.35 -26.09 44.56
C GLU A 127 1.26 -26.17 45.64
N THR A 128 0.20 -26.97 45.45
CA THR A 128 -0.12 -28.20 46.25
C THR A 128 -1.51 -28.81 45.96
N GLY A 129 -1.52 -30.15 45.70
CA GLY A 129 -2.61 -31.13 45.97
C GLY A 129 -3.90 -31.06 45.14
N THR A 130 -4.63 -32.12 44.75
CA THR A 130 -4.66 -33.57 45.04
C THR A 130 -5.72 -34.23 44.12
N SER A 131 -5.41 -35.44 43.60
CA SER A 131 -6.28 -36.62 43.31
C SER A 131 -7.60 -36.57 42.47
N ALA A 132 -7.57 -37.37 41.37
CA ALA A 132 -8.54 -38.38 40.88
C ALA A 132 -9.88 -38.04 40.15
N GLU A 133 -10.03 -38.69 38.96
CA GLU A 133 -11.25 -39.19 38.24
C GLU A 133 -12.26 -38.14 37.68
N GLU A 134 -13.00 -38.26 36.55
CA GLU A 134 -13.22 -39.22 35.44
C GLU A 134 -14.09 -38.51 34.34
N HIS A 135 -13.92 -38.87 33.05
CA HIS A 135 -14.89 -38.98 31.93
C HIS A 135 -15.85 -37.86 31.37
N TYR A 136 -15.64 -37.57 30.07
CA TYR A 136 -16.56 -37.48 28.87
C TYR A 136 -17.71 -36.44 28.67
N VAL A 137 -17.45 -35.51 27.71
CA VAL A 137 -18.27 -34.91 26.61
C VAL A 137 -19.47 -33.96 26.87
N GLN A 138 -19.39 -32.75 26.28
CA GLN A 138 -20.47 -32.20 25.44
C GLN A 138 -20.02 -31.12 24.43
N HIS A 139 -20.46 -31.30 23.18
CA HIS A 139 -20.41 -30.35 22.06
C HIS A 139 -21.18 -29.07 22.39
N GLU A 140 -20.63 -27.88 22.06
CA GLU A 140 -21.43 -26.67 22.00
C GLU A 140 -21.17 -25.82 20.75
N ARG A 141 -22.28 -25.24 20.28
CA ARG A 141 -22.62 -24.82 18.92
C ARG A 141 -21.95 -23.51 18.48
N VAL A 142 -21.65 -23.42 17.19
CA VAL A 142 -21.27 -22.20 16.46
C VAL A 142 -22.35 -21.11 16.62
N ARG A 143 -22.00 -19.95 17.20
CA ARG A 143 -22.84 -18.74 17.18
C ARG A 143 -22.46 -17.86 15.99
N VAL A 144 -23.43 -17.61 15.12
CA VAL A 144 -23.35 -16.60 14.04
C VAL A 144 -23.69 -15.24 14.64
N LEU A 145 -22.82 -14.24 14.47
CA LEU A 145 -23.07 -12.84 14.84
C LEU A 145 -23.71 -12.08 13.66
N PRO A 146 -24.71 -11.21 13.90
CA PRO A 146 -25.36 -10.45 12.83
C PRO A 146 -24.53 -9.27 12.36
N SER A 147 -24.65 -8.96 11.06
CA SER A 147 -24.01 -7.82 10.37
C SER A 147 -24.37 -6.48 11.01
N SER A 148 -23.34 -5.70 11.37
CA SER A 148 -23.47 -4.31 11.79
C SER A 148 -23.30 -3.38 10.58
N THR A 149 -24.38 -2.67 10.24
CA THR A 149 -24.44 -1.57 9.27
C THR A 149 -23.41 -0.48 9.61
N GLN A 150 -22.51 -0.15 8.69
CA GLN A 150 -21.54 0.94 8.87
C GLN A 150 -22.22 2.32 8.71
N ALA A 151 -22.01 3.19 9.70
CA ALA A 151 -22.39 4.59 9.64
C ALA A 151 -21.41 5.37 8.74
N ILE A 152 -21.95 6.11 7.76
CA ILE A 152 -21.20 6.98 6.86
C ILE A 152 -20.68 8.19 7.66
N ARG A 153 -19.35 8.35 7.74
CA ARG A 153 -18.70 9.55 8.28
C ARG A 153 -18.40 10.53 7.14
N PRO A 154 -18.49 11.85 7.36
CA PRO A 154 -18.26 12.83 6.30
C PRO A 154 -16.81 12.82 5.82
N SER A 155 -16.63 12.90 4.50
CA SER A 155 -15.34 12.93 3.81
C SER A 155 -14.55 14.19 4.16
N LYS A 156 -13.29 14.01 4.57
CA LYS A 156 -12.32 15.11 4.56
C LYS A 156 -11.86 15.31 3.11
N ASN A 157 -11.81 16.57 2.67
CA ASN A 157 -11.29 16.93 1.35
C ASN A 157 -9.79 16.60 1.31
N TYR A 158 -9.42 15.55 0.59
CA TYR A 158 -8.04 15.27 0.25
C TYR A 158 -7.69 16.09 -0.99
N ASN A 159 -6.57 16.81 -0.95
CA ASN A 159 -6.07 17.53 -2.09
C ASN A 159 -5.71 16.52 -3.20
N VAL A 160 -6.49 16.49 -4.28
CA VAL A 160 -6.10 15.77 -5.48
C VAL A 160 -5.08 16.65 -6.21
N ARG A 161 -3.79 16.36 -6.01
CA ARG A 161 -2.72 16.92 -6.84
C ARG A 161 -2.40 15.91 -7.93
N LEU A 162 -2.74 16.28 -9.17
CA LEU A 162 -2.24 15.59 -10.35
C LEU A 162 -0.79 16.05 -10.54
N PHE A 163 0.15 15.11 -10.42
CA PHE A 163 1.55 15.30 -10.79
C PHE A 163 1.75 14.85 -12.23
#